data_AF-A0A931NGT4-F1
#
_entry.id   AF-A0A931NGT4-F1
#
_cell.length_a   1.000
_cell.length_b   1.000
_cell.length_c   1.000
_cell.angle_alpha   90.00
_cell.angle_beta   90.00
_cell.angle_gamma   90.00
#
_symmetry.space_group_name_H-M   'P 1'
#
loop_
_entity.id
_entity.type
_entity.pdbx_description
1 polymer ?
#
loop_
_entity_poly.entity_id
_entity_poly.type
_entity_poly.pdbx_seq_one_letter_code
_entity_poly.pdbx_strand_id
1 'polypeptide(L)' 'MNWGSVSEFFAMGGYGLYVWGSYGMALVVFVVEPLLARARHRRALVGDEELGE' A
#
# COMPACT_ATOMS: atom_id res chain seq x y z
N MET A 1 -25.15 22.81 7.42
CA MET A 1 -24.28 21.66 7.12
C MET A 1 -23.02 21.78 7.96
N ASN A 2 -23.07 21.33 9.22
CA ASN A 2 -21.87 21.30 10.07
C ASN A 2 -21.16 19.98 9.78
N TRP A 3 -20.02 20.04 9.08
CA TRP A 3 -19.14 18.90 8.98
C TRP A 3 -18.56 18.65 10.37
N GLY A 4 -19.07 17.59 11.01
CA GLY A 4 -18.53 17.07 12.27
C GLY A 4 -17.04 16.80 12.09
N SER A 5 -16.23 17.30 13.01
CA SER A 5 -14.79 17.38 12.81
C SER A 5 -14.17 16.00 12.54
N VAL A 6 -12.96 15.97 11.97
CA VAL A 6 -12.22 14.73 11.71
C VAL A 6 -12.11 13.83 12.96
N SER A 7 -12.12 14.42 14.16
CA SER A 7 -12.12 13.66 15.42
C SER A 7 -13.39 12.83 15.66
N GLU A 8 -14.57 13.29 15.23
CA GLU A 8 -15.82 12.50 15.31
C GLU A 8 -15.81 11.31 14.37
N PHE A 9 -15.09 11.41 13.24
CA PHE A 9 -14.93 10.32 12.28
C PHE A 9 -14.03 9.19 12.81
N PHE A 10 -12.99 9.55 13.57
CA PHE A 10 -12.17 8.58 14.30
C PHE A 10 -12.86 8.06 15.56
N ALA A 11 -13.73 8.87 16.18
CA ALA A 11 -14.50 8.50 17.38
C ALA A 11 -15.83 7.80 17.09
N MET A 12 -16.06 7.27 15.86
CA MET A 12 -17.24 6.50 15.46
C MET A 12 -17.36 5.12 16.15
N GLY A 13 -17.31 5.07 17.48
CA GLY A 13 -17.78 3.93 18.29
C GLY A 13 -17.23 2.53 17.94
N GLY A 14 -16.09 2.43 17.27
CA GLY A 14 -15.47 1.16 16.82
C GLY A 14 -15.44 0.91 15.31
N TYR A 15 -16.25 1.61 14.50
CA TYR A 15 -16.29 1.42 13.03
C TYR A 15 -15.10 2.05 12.30
N GLY A 16 -14.47 3.07 12.89
CA GLY A 16 -13.29 3.73 12.31
C GLY A 16 -12.15 2.75 12.00
N LEU A 17 -11.93 1.75 12.85
CA LEU A 17 -10.91 0.72 12.63
C LEU A 17 -11.17 -0.09 11.36
N TYR A 18 -12.44 -0.41 11.07
CA TYR A 18 -12.80 -1.20 9.89
C TYR A 18 -12.59 -0.41 8.60
N VAL A 19 -13.00 0.86 8.61
CA VAL A 19 -12.85 1.76 7.46
C VAL A 19 -11.38 2.02 7.18
N TRP A 20 -10.66 2.54 8.17
CA TRP A 20 -9.24 2.87 8.03
C TRP A 20 -8.36 1.63 7.82
N GLY A 21 -8.70 0.50 8.44
CA GLY A 21 -8.04 -0.79 8.19
C GLY A 21 -8.20 -1.26 6.74
N SER A 22 -9.40 -1.11 6.15
CA SER A 22 -9.66 -1.46 4.75
C SER A 22 -8.87 -0.58 3.79
N TYR A 23 -8.84 0.74 4.02
CA TYR A 23 -8.02 1.67 3.24
C TYR A 23 -6.51 1.39 3.40
N GLY A 24 -6.07 1.09 4.62
CA GLY A 24 -4.69 0.69 4.89
C GLY A 24 -4.31 -0.57 4.12
N MET A 25 -5.19 -1.58 4.09
CA MET A 25 -4.92 -2.81 3.36
C MET A 25 -4.91 -2.59 1.84
N ALA A 26 -5.79 -1.74 1.31
CA ALA A 26 -5.75 -1.34 -0.08
C ALA A 26 -4.42 -0.65 -0.44
N LEU A 27 -3.95 0.27 0.41
CA LEU A 27 -2.65 0.92 0.24
C LEU A 27 -1.49 -0.08 0.27
N VAL A 28 -1.54 -1.07 1.16
CA VAL A 28 -0.53 -2.14 1.23
C VAL A 28 -0.45 -2.90 -0.10
N VAL A 29 -1.58 -3.30 -0.68
CA VAL A 29 -1.60 -4.00 -1.98
C VAL A 29 -0.99 -3.12 -3.07
N PHE A 30 -1.38 -1.84 -3.13
CA PHE A 30 -0.82 -0.90 -4.11
C PHE A 30 0.69 -0.68 -3.97
N VAL A 31 1.26 -0.85 -2.77
CA VAL A 31 2.70 -0.69 -2.53
C VAL A 31 3.45 -2.01 -2.77
N VAL A 32 2.90 -3.14 -2.34
CA VAL A 32 3.56 -4.44 -2.42
C VAL A 32 3.71 -4.91 -3.87
N GLU A 33 2.67 -4.79 -4.69
CA GLU A 33 2.70 -5.18 -6.11
C GLU A 33 3.86 -4.54 -6.88
N PRO A 34 4.04 -3.20 -6.91
CA PRO A 34 5.15 -2.57 -7.61
C PRO A 34 6.51 -2.85 -6.97
N LEU A 35 6.58 -3.09 -5.65
CA LEU A 35 7.84 -3.51 -5.01
C LEU A 35 8.28 -4.90 -5.48
N LEU A 36 7.35 -5.85 -5.55
CA LEU A 36 7.61 -7.19 -6.07
C LEU A 36 7.97 -7.15 -7.56
N ALA A 37 7.25 -6.35 -8.36
CA ALA A 37 7.56 -6.15 -9.76
C ALA A 37 8.97 -5.55 -9.94
N ARG A 38 9.32 -4.50 -9.17
CA ARG A 38 10.67 -3.92 -9.16
C ARG A 38 11.75 -4.94 -8.78
N ALA A 39 11.51 -5.74 -7.74
CA ALA A 39 12.45 -6.77 -7.33
C ALA A 39 12.71 -7.80 -8.45
N ARG A 40 11.66 -8.18 -9.19
CA ARG A 40 11.78 -9.10 -10.34
C ARG A 40 12.53 -8.46 -11.50
N HIS A 41 12.22 -7.21 -11.86
CA HIS A 41 12.93 -6.48 -12.90
C HIS A 41 14.42 -6.33 -12.58
N ARG A 42 14.77 -6.00 -11.33
CA ARG A 42 16.18 -5.92 -10.92
C ARG A 42 16.92 -7.24 -11.08
N ARG A 43 16.28 -8.37 -10.74
CA ARG A 43 16.88 -9.71 -10.91
C ARG A 43 17.09 -10.06 -12.39
N ALA A 44 16.17 -9.68 -13.26
CA ALA A 44 16.31 -9.92 -14.70
C ALA A 44 17.46 -9.09 -15.31
N LEU A 45 17.61 -7.83 -14.89
CA LEU A 45 18.70 -6.97 -15.37
C LEU A 45 20.08 -7.42 -14.84
N VAL A 46 20.15 -7.88 -13.59
CA VAL A 46 21.40 -8.44 -13.04
C VAL A 46 21.79 -9.76 -13.74
N GLY A 47 20.82 -10.56 -14.19
CA GLY A 47 21.10 -11.80 -14.92
C GLY A 47 21.62 -11.59 -16.35
N ASP A 48 21.27 -10.48 -17.00
CA ASP A 48 21.81 -10.12 -18.33
C ASP A 48 23.29 -9.71 -18.25
N GLU A 49 23.72 -9.13 -17.12
CA GLU A 49 25.12 -8.70 -16.91
C GLU A 49 26.07 -9.90 -16.79
N GLU A 50 25.63 -11.04 -16.23
CA GLU A 50 26.44 -12.27 -16.12
C GLU A 50 26.52 -13.10 -17.43
N LEU A 51 25.63 -12.89 -18.40
CA LEU A 51 25.67 -13.57 -19.71
C LEU A 51 26.40 -12.74 -20.78
N GLY A 52 26.71 -11.47 -20.48
CA GLY A 52 27.44 -10.54 -21.35
C GLY A 52 28.95 -10.49 -21.12
N GLU A 53 29.45 -11.10 -20.04
CA GLU A 53 30.88 -11.37 -19.79
C GLU A 53 31.29 -12.78 -20.23
#